data_AF-A0A812KI15-F1
#
_entry.id   AF-A0A812KI15-F1
#
_cell.length_a   1.000
_cell.length_b   1.000
_cell.length_c   1.000
_cell.angle_alpha   90.00
_cell.angle_beta   90.00
_cell.angle_gamma   90.00
#
_symmetry.space_group_name_H-M   'P 1'
#
loop_
_entity.id
_entity.type
_entity.pdbx_description
1 polymer ?
#
loop_
_entity_poly.entity_id
_entity_poly.type
_entity_poly.pdbx_seq_one_letter_code
_entity_poly.pdbx_strand_id
1 'polypeptide(L)'
;MEMARHSKNRKSVVSEARLQHSLQDSFWDALLILGLDETGCLGSLMICLGFGICFGMQLLFCWVVYASFLDADPKYDLEYLKEWRVMYGHSVLYYDGASGASLVSKVCEGTSFDQDWWNNNLLGEIGDYLQPLFGPAFPNVGVGVVLSSLAISVWLCHVAAELQDVGRLGVALYRLPRGETLVARTREGERTFQSISGLRLAVQSLALLCRVAVAVLLGMSGALWLCKTRDTTEIFLNAVALDFVLEVDNVLFRVLAPRRMLLQMQSIQPLDLGTRKMWHGVDAQSVLKLVALVVTVCLFVSTTLQSNADEARQARDMLCGGNRDFVYGTHPTLGPMFVMETTNFSMSTSSSIMPGMQPLVTEVIFSFQKDQVAHEMWRSSIDGVGDVAVKRARDLQDLQAWLSQSDTEAPEETGMGSRSYGTHCQDRGADFWEADWLWPTVRALTNQSVTDCEKARPFCDRRDLPLIRMLCPESCGCMSPTSGLYADNGCRQQCQGEDFFQSQLNASECEDLQVSDARREAWKRWWSGFYDYNVFWWGTANPMMVFADEGAEGNCSFVSSAIWIAEHVCRHDERRPASMFCPVTCGCTGPSSSDLWCPRAC
;
A
#
# COMPACT_ATOMS: atom_id res chain seq x y z
N MET A 1 73.48 36.11 21.74
CA MET A 1 72.48 37.20 21.67
C MET A 1 71.12 36.55 21.45
N GLU A 2 70.57 35.91 22.48
CA GLU A 2 69.62 36.51 23.43
C GLU A 2 68.27 36.86 22.80
N MET A 3 67.50 35.85 22.36
CA MET A 3 66.03 35.92 22.28
C MET A 3 65.37 34.55 22.00
N ALA A 4 65.88 33.46 22.59
CA ALA A 4 65.30 32.12 22.39
C ALA A 4 65.32 31.24 23.65
N ARG A 5 65.03 31.82 24.83
CA ARG A 5 64.98 31.09 26.10
C ARG A 5 63.92 31.60 27.08
N HIS A 6 62.71 31.90 26.60
CA HIS A 6 61.55 32.15 27.45
C HIS A 6 60.30 31.44 26.89
N SER A 7 60.29 30.10 26.90
CA SER A 7 59.05 29.31 26.81
C SER A 7 59.29 27.85 27.19
N LYS A 8 59.76 27.58 28.40
CA LYS A 8 59.79 26.23 28.98
C LYS A 8 59.66 26.30 30.49
N ASN A 9 58.47 26.71 30.94
CA ASN A 9 57.92 26.38 32.27
C ASN A 9 56.50 26.94 32.42
N ARG A 10 55.60 26.61 31.48
CA ARG A 10 54.16 26.71 31.77
C ARG A 10 53.82 25.46 32.58
N LYS A 11 54.03 25.53 33.90
CA LYS A 11 53.48 24.54 34.84
C LYS A 11 52.00 24.39 34.48
N SER A 12 51.57 23.19 34.08
CA SER A 12 50.16 22.90 33.85
C SER A 12 49.41 23.22 35.14
N VAL A 13 48.67 24.33 35.13
CA VAL A 13 47.85 24.75 36.27
C VAL A 13 46.73 23.73 36.37
N VAL A 14 46.87 22.78 37.30
CA VAL A 14 45.75 21.91 37.71
C VAL A 14 44.79 22.82 38.47
N SER A 15 43.73 23.27 37.79
CA SER A 15 42.67 24.05 38.40
C SER A 15 41.73 23.13 39.17
N GLU A 16 41.47 23.44 40.43
CA GLU A 16 40.48 22.74 41.26
C GLU A 16 39.13 23.46 41.16
N ALA A 17 38.10 22.75 40.69
CA ALA A 17 36.72 23.25 40.73
C ALA A 17 36.00 22.66 41.94
N ARG A 18 35.36 23.51 42.74
CA ARG A 18 34.49 23.08 43.85
C ARG A 18 33.11 22.73 43.27
N LEU A 19 32.66 21.50 43.48
CA LEU A 19 31.33 21.07 43.04
C LEU A 19 30.33 21.17 44.16
N GLN A 20 29.13 21.62 43.79
CA GLN A 20 27.99 21.69 44.69
C GLN A 20 26.76 21.06 44.01
N HIS A 21 25.82 20.58 44.81
CA HIS A 21 24.55 20.02 44.34
C HIS A 21 23.38 20.69 45.05
N SER A 22 22.55 21.39 44.28
CA SER A 22 21.29 21.95 44.75
C SER A 22 20.23 20.87 44.78
N LEU A 23 19.37 20.86 45.80
CA LEU A 23 18.20 19.99 45.83
C LEU A 23 17.29 20.31 44.65
N GLN A 24 16.80 19.27 43.98
CA GLN A 24 15.89 19.40 42.85
C GLN A 24 14.45 19.58 43.33
N ASP A 25 13.61 20.18 42.48
CA ASP A 25 12.17 20.31 42.68
C ASP A 25 11.47 18.96 42.43
N SER A 26 11.76 17.95 43.26
CA SER A 26 11.19 16.60 43.17
C SER A 26 10.79 16.05 44.53
N PHE A 27 9.78 15.16 44.55
CA PHE A 27 9.38 14.48 45.79
C PHE A 27 10.45 13.52 46.32
N TRP A 28 11.34 13.03 45.45
CA TRP A 28 12.49 12.21 45.84
C TRP A 28 13.46 12.97 46.75
N ASP A 29 13.74 14.24 46.42
CA ASP A 29 14.62 15.11 47.19
C ASP A 29 13.91 15.67 48.43
N ALA A 30 12.59 15.91 48.33
CA ALA A 30 11.76 16.38 49.44
C ALA A 30 11.71 15.41 50.64
N LEU A 31 11.96 14.12 50.43
CA LEU A 31 12.12 13.16 51.53
C LEU A 31 13.22 13.57 52.52
N LEU A 32 14.21 14.35 52.08
CA LEU A 32 15.29 14.83 52.95
C LEU A 32 14.80 15.79 54.03
N ILE A 33 13.71 16.53 53.79
CA ILE A 33 13.10 17.45 54.76
C ILE A 33 11.95 16.83 55.55
N LEU A 34 11.63 15.55 55.31
CA LEU A 34 10.57 14.82 55.99
C LEU A 34 10.79 14.80 57.51
N GLY A 35 9.75 15.18 58.26
CA GLY A 35 9.77 15.18 59.72
C GLY A 35 10.65 16.27 60.35
N LEU A 36 11.05 17.31 59.61
CA LEU A 36 11.59 18.52 60.23
C LEU A 36 10.47 19.33 60.88
N ASP A 37 10.74 19.91 62.05
CA ASP A 37 9.76 20.71 62.80
C ASP A 37 9.18 21.86 61.97
N GLU A 38 10.01 22.47 61.11
CA GLU A 38 9.59 23.56 60.22
C GLU A 38 8.64 23.11 59.09
N THR A 39 8.70 21.85 58.68
CA THR A 39 7.83 21.27 57.64
C THR A 39 6.46 20.88 58.23
N GLY A 40 6.45 20.50 59.52
CA GLY A 40 5.26 20.08 60.25
C GLY A 40 4.70 18.73 59.81
N CYS A 41 3.70 18.23 60.56
CA CYS A 41 3.08 16.93 60.32
C CYS A 41 2.34 16.89 58.97
N LEU A 42 1.55 17.93 58.66
CA LEU A 42 0.78 17.98 57.41
C LEU A 42 1.69 18.08 56.17
N GLY A 43 2.76 18.87 56.24
CA GLY A 43 3.75 18.95 55.15
C GLY A 43 4.46 17.61 54.93
N SER A 44 4.78 16.91 56.02
CA SER A 44 5.38 15.57 55.96
C SER A 44 4.42 14.54 55.34
N LEU A 45 3.12 14.60 55.68
CA LEU A 45 2.10 13.76 55.05
C LEU A 45 2.00 14.01 53.54
N MET A 46 2.03 15.28 53.12
CA MET A 46 2.02 15.65 51.69
C MET A 46 3.25 15.15 50.94
N ILE A 47 4.44 15.18 51.56
CA ILE A 47 5.67 14.60 50.98
C ILE A 47 5.50 13.10 50.76
N CYS A 48 5.04 12.36 51.78
CA CYS A 48 4.85 10.92 51.69
C CYS A 48 3.82 10.54 50.61
N LEU A 49 2.69 11.25 50.55
CA LEU A 49 1.65 11.03 49.54
C LEU A 49 2.18 11.36 48.14
N GLY A 50 2.81 12.52 47.96
CA GLY A 50 3.38 12.94 46.68
C GLY A 50 4.46 11.99 46.18
N PHE A 51 5.34 11.53 47.07
CA PHE A 51 6.33 10.50 46.78
C PHE A 51 5.67 9.19 46.32
N GLY A 52 4.66 8.70 47.06
CA GLY A 52 3.94 7.49 46.71
C GLY A 52 3.26 7.57 45.34
N ILE A 53 2.66 8.71 45.01
CA ILE A 53 2.05 8.95 43.69
C ILE A 53 3.11 8.97 42.60
N CYS A 54 4.22 9.70 42.78
CA CYS A 54 5.30 9.78 41.78
C CYS A 54 5.91 8.41 41.52
N PHE A 55 6.25 7.69 42.59
CA PHE A 55 6.82 6.35 42.49
C PHE A 55 5.85 5.37 41.81
N GLY A 56 4.58 5.37 42.22
CA GLY A 56 3.55 4.53 41.61
C GLY A 56 3.34 4.84 40.12
N MET A 57 3.31 6.12 39.74
CA MET A 57 3.14 6.55 38.35
C MET A 57 4.35 6.16 37.49
N GLN A 58 5.58 6.37 37.97
CA GLN A 58 6.78 5.96 37.24
C GLN A 58 6.87 4.44 37.08
N LEU A 59 6.50 3.66 38.11
CA LEU A 59 6.42 2.20 38.00
C LEU A 59 5.35 1.75 37.00
N LEU A 60 4.18 2.41 37.01
CA LEU A 60 3.11 2.13 36.06
C LEU A 60 3.58 2.38 34.62
N PHE A 61 4.28 3.49 34.36
CA PHE A 61 4.86 3.75 33.05
C PHE A 61 5.91 2.72 32.64
N CYS A 62 6.83 2.36 33.54
CA CYS A 62 7.81 1.30 33.27
C CYS A 62 7.11 -0.01 32.87
N TRP A 63 6.04 -0.37 33.59
CA TRP A 63 5.25 -1.56 33.29
C TRP A 63 4.52 -1.47 31.94
N VAL A 64 3.87 -0.33 31.64
CA VAL A 64 3.19 -0.11 30.35
C VAL A 64 4.17 -0.14 29.18
N VAL A 65 5.32 0.54 29.27
CA VAL A 65 6.36 0.51 28.23
C VAL A 65 6.83 -0.92 27.98
N TYR A 66 7.10 -1.67 29.05
CA TYR A 66 7.55 -3.05 28.93
C TYR A 66 6.49 -3.99 28.36
N ALA A 67 5.23 -3.89 28.81
CA ALA A 67 4.17 -4.83 28.48
C ALA A 67 3.46 -4.53 27.15
N SER A 68 3.37 -3.25 26.75
CA SER A 68 2.58 -2.85 25.57
C SER A 68 3.42 -2.52 24.36
N PHE A 69 4.65 -2.03 24.54
CA PHE A 69 5.44 -1.43 23.45
C PHE A 69 6.68 -2.23 23.04
N LEU A 70 7.05 -3.26 23.82
CA LEU A 70 8.18 -4.14 23.48
C LEU A 70 7.77 -5.44 22.78
N ASP A 71 6.48 -5.75 22.71
CA ASP A 71 5.97 -6.91 21.97
C ASP A 71 6.24 -6.75 20.48
N ALA A 72 6.43 -7.89 19.80
CA ALA A 72 6.65 -7.90 18.36
C ALA A 72 5.36 -7.46 17.64
N ASP A 73 5.49 -6.53 16.70
CA ASP A 73 4.35 -6.12 15.88
C ASP A 73 3.99 -7.24 14.89
N PRO A 74 2.77 -7.83 14.99
CA PRO A 74 2.36 -8.94 14.14
C PRO A 74 2.32 -8.57 12.66
N LYS A 75 2.25 -7.28 12.33
CA LYS A 75 2.30 -6.77 10.96
C LYS A 75 3.59 -7.19 10.23
N TYR A 76 4.69 -7.41 10.97
CA TYR A 76 6.01 -7.79 10.45
C TYR A 76 6.31 -9.28 10.61
N ASP A 77 5.35 -10.10 11.06
CA ASP A 77 5.54 -11.54 11.20
C ASP A 77 5.71 -12.20 9.83
N LEU A 78 6.88 -12.81 9.62
CA LEU A 78 7.24 -13.43 8.35
C LEU A 78 6.32 -14.59 7.97
N GLU A 79 5.78 -15.34 8.94
CA GLU A 79 4.87 -16.44 8.62
C GLU A 79 3.52 -15.91 8.18
N TYR A 80 3.02 -14.85 8.83
CA TYR A 80 1.80 -14.16 8.40
C TYR A 80 1.93 -13.58 6.99
N LEU A 81 3.06 -12.92 6.68
CA LEU A 81 3.32 -12.37 5.34
C LEU A 81 3.43 -13.46 4.27
N LYS A 82 4.04 -14.58 4.62
CA LYS A 82 4.15 -15.75 3.74
C LYS A 82 2.79 -16.41 3.49
N GLU A 83 1.99 -16.60 4.54
CA GLU A 83 0.62 -17.11 4.43
C GLU A 83 -0.21 -16.20 3.53
N TRP A 84 -0.11 -14.88 3.69
CA TRP A 84 -0.80 -13.96 2.79
C TRP A 84 -0.36 -14.14 1.34
N ARG A 85 0.95 -14.20 1.08
CA ARG A 85 1.50 -14.33 -0.27
C ARG A 85 1.01 -15.60 -0.96
N VAL A 86 0.88 -16.69 -0.22
CA VAL A 86 0.30 -17.95 -0.70
C VAL A 86 -1.21 -17.80 -0.89
N MET A 87 -1.96 -17.50 0.18
CA MET A 87 -3.43 -17.59 0.17
C MET A 87 -4.11 -16.53 -0.71
N TYR A 88 -3.49 -15.36 -0.85
CA TYR A 88 -4.08 -14.22 -1.53
C TYR A 88 -3.18 -13.72 -2.67
N GLY A 89 -1.90 -13.45 -2.37
CA GLY A 89 -1.00 -12.77 -3.31
C GLY A 89 -0.88 -13.45 -4.68
N HIS A 90 -0.59 -14.74 -4.69
CA HIS A 90 -0.47 -15.53 -5.92
C HIS A 90 -1.72 -16.35 -6.25
N SER A 91 -2.82 -16.21 -5.52
CA SER A 91 -4.04 -16.97 -5.79
C SER A 91 -4.73 -16.43 -7.05
N VAL A 92 -5.12 -17.31 -7.96
CA VAL A 92 -5.86 -16.96 -9.19
C VAL A 92 -7.18 -16.25 -8.91
N LEU A 93 -7.75 -16.39 -7.72
CA LEU A 93 -8.97 -15.69 -7.31
C LEU A 93 -8.80 -14.18 -7.20
N TYR A 94 -7.57 -13.70 -7.00
CA TYR A 94 -7.22 -12.28 -6.88
C TYR A 94 -6.41 -11.78 -8.08
N TYR A 95 -6.40 -12.55 -9.17
CA TYR A 95 -5.80 -12.14 -10.43
C TYR A 95 -6.51 -10.91 -10.99
N ASP A 96 -5.73 -9.88 -11.35
CA ASP A 96 -6.27 -8.67 -11.98
C ASP A 96 -6.39 -8.90 -13.48
N GLY A 97 -7.57 -9.34 -13.91
CA GLY A 97 -7.85 -9.68 -15.31
C GLY A 97 -7.61 -8.54 -16.31
N ALA A 98 -7.53 -7.30 -15.85
CA ALA A 98 -7.34 -6.16 -16.73
C ALA A 98 -5.89 -5.75 -16.94
N SER A 99 -5.10 -5.72 -15.87
CA SER A 99 -3.65 -5.53 -16.01
C SER A 99 -2.95 -6.80 -16.49
N GLY A 100 -3.61 -7.94 -16.30
CA GLY A 100 -3.06 -9.26 -16.52
C GLY A 100 -2.05 -9.69 -15.46
N ALA A 101 -1.98 -8.96 -14.34
CA ALA A 101 -0.96 -9.12 -13.30
C ALA A 101 -1.48 -9.87 -12.06
N SER A 102 -0.55 -10.48 -11.31
CA SER A 102 -0.85 -11.03 -9.99
C SER A 102 -1.10 -9.91 -8.96
N LEU A 103 -1.77 -10.25 -7.85
CA LEU A 103 -1.95 -9.32 -6.75
C LEU A 103 -0.60 -8.94 -6.11
N VAL A 104 0.38 -9.87 -6.04
CA VAL A 104 1.73 -9.54 -5.57
C VAL A 104 2.38 -8.47 -6.42
N SER A 105 2.35 -8.62 -7.75
CA SER A 105 2.95 -7.66 -8.68
C SER A 105 2.30 -6.29 -8.52
N LYS A 106 0.96 -6.25 -8.42
CA LYS A 106 0.18 -5.04 -8.17
C LYS A 106 0.50 -4.37 -6.83
N VAL A 107 0.59 -5.11 -5.73
CA VAL A 107 0.92 -4.54 -4.41
C VAL A 107 2.35 -3.99 -4.39
N CYS A 108 3.29 -4.66 -5.04
CA CYS A 108 4.71 -4.26 -5.02
C CYS A 108 5.05 -3.13 -6.01
N GLU A 109 4.34 -3.02 -7.13
CA GLU A 109 4.59 -2.02 -8.19
C GLU A 109 3.46 -0.98 -8.34
N GLY A 110 2.42 -1.11 -7.54
CA GLY A 110 1.21 -0.29 -7.57
C GLY A 110 1.38 1.12 -7.02
N THR A 111 0.26 1.81 -6.97
CA THR A 111 0.19 3.14 -6.36
C THR A 111 0.31 3.06 -4.85
N SER A 112 0.49 4.22 -4.20
CA SER A 112 0.38 4.30 -2.73
C SER A 112 -0.95 3.71 -2.26
N PHE A 113 -2.07 3.88 -2.97
CA PHE A 113 -3.33 3.24 -2.59
C PHE A 113 -3.24 1.70 -2.56
N ASP A 114 -2.62 1.08 -3.58
CA ASP A 114 -2.46 -0.38 -3.64
C ASP A 114 -1.51 -0.91 -2.54
N GLN A 115 -0.52 -0.10 -2.15
CA GLN A 115 0.46 -0.40 -1.10
C GLN A 115 -0.06 -0.13 0.32
N ASP A 116 -0.84 0.94 0.47
CA ASP A 116 -1.32 1.47 1.75
C ASP A 116 -2.56 0.74 2.24
N TRP A 117 -3.46 0.39 1.30
CA TRP A 117 -4.71 -0.31 1.61
C TRP A 117 -4.45 -1.72 2.15
N TRP A 118 -3.35 -2.35 1.72
CA TRP A 118 -3.01 -3.70 2.13
C TRP A 118 -2.04 -3.71 3.34
N ASN A 119 -2.52 -4.24 4.47
CA ASN A 119 -1.80 -4.40 5.75
C ASN A 119 -1.31 -3.09 6.41
N ASN A 120 -2.16 -2.06 6.48
CA ASN A 120 -1.89 -0.78 7.17
C ASN A 120 -0.60 -0.08 6.69
N ASN A 121 -0.36 0.03 5.37
CA ASN A 121 0.84 0.69 4.84
C ASN A 121 2.18 0.06 5.27
N LEU A 122 2.28 -1.27 5.24
CA LEU A 122 3.53 -1.98 5.57
C LEU A 122 4.68 -1.63 4.61
N LEU A 123 4.42 -1.66 3.31
CA LEU A 123 5.46 -1.47 2.31
C LEU A 123 5.96 -0.02 2.26
N GLY A 124 5.08 0.96 2.43
CA GLY A 124 5.47 2.37 2.54
C GLY A 124 6.29 2.63 3.79
N GLU A 125 5.85 2.15 4.97
CA GLU A 125 6.64 2.26 6.21
C GLU A 125 8.04 1.65 6.08
N ILE A 126 8.14 0.44 5.52
CA ILE A 126 9.44 -0.21 5.29
C ILE A 126 10.29 0.60 4.29
N GLY A 127 9.66 1.08 3.21
CA GLY A 127 10.30 1.89 2.18
C GLY A 127 10.94 3.16 2.76
N ASP A 128 10.18 3.91 3.54
CA ASP A 128 10.62 5.15 4.20
C ASP A 128 11.70 4.86 5.25
N TYR A 129 11.52 3.81 6.06
CA TYR A 129 12.50 3.42 7.08
C TYR A 129 13.85 3.02 6.48
N LEU A 130 13.84 2.28 5.36
CA LEU A 130 15.04 1.78 4.69
C LEU A 130 15.62 2.73 3.64
N GLN A 131 14.96 3.85 3.34
CA GLN A 131 15.40 4.81 2.33
C GLN A 131 16.84 5.25 2.59
N PRO A 132 17.78 5.14 1.63
CA PRO A 132 19.18 5.53 1.85
C PRO A 132 19.32 7.03 2.12
N LEU A 133 19.81 7.42 3.30
CA LEU A 133 19.93 8.84 3.67
C LEU A 133 21.12 9.53 2.98
N PHE A 134 22.27 8.84 2.88
CA PHE A 134 23.53 9.43 2.37
C PHE A 134 23.78 9.11 0.90
N GLY A 135 22.71 8.84 0.14
CA GLY A 135 22.79 8.52 -1.28
C GLY A 135 23.58 7.22 -1.56
N PRO A 136 24.10 7.06 -2.80
CA PRO A 136 24.68 5.80 -3.24
C PRO A 136 26.03 5.44 -2.58
N ALA A 137 26.66 6.37 -1.86
CA ALA A 137 27.91 6.10 -1.14
C ALA A 137 27.70 5.17 0.08
N PHE A 138 26.50 5.20 0.68
CA PHE A 138 26.16 4.37 1.84
C PHE A 138 24.74 3.79 1.69
N PRO A 139 24.53 2.84 0.75
CA PRO A 139 23.20 2.34 0.42
C PRO A 139 22.54 1.56 1.56
N ASN A 140 23.33 1.07 2.52
CA ASN A 140 22.84 0.26 3.65
C ASN A 140 22.42 1.11 4.86
N VAL A 141 22.59 2.44 4.81
CA VAL A 141 22.27 3.35 5.91
C VAL A 141 20.93 4.05 5.64
N GLY A 142 19.86 3.43 6.15
CA GLY A 142 18.49 3.93 6.02
C GLY A 142 18.21 5.15 6.92
N VAL A 143 17.25 5.99 6.51
CA VAL A 143 16.75 7.14 7.28
C VAL A 143 16.33 6.71 8.69
N GLY A 144 15.57 5.61 8.79
CA GLY A 144 15.07 5.11 10.07
C GLY A 144 16.17 4.70 11.04
N VAL A 145 17.23 4.03 10.55
CA VAL A 145 18.39 3.65 11.37
C VAL A 145 19.10 4.89 11.92
N VAL A 146 19.29 5.92 11.09
CA VAL A 146 19.92 7.17 11.54
C VAL A 146 19.04 7.89 12.55
N LEU A 147 17.74 8.02 12.26
CA LEU A 147 16.79 8.70 13.13
C LEU A 147 16.67 8.01 14.49
N SER A 148 16.51 6.67 14.53
CA SER A 148 16.53 5.89 15.77
C SER A 148 17.84 6.07 16.52
N SER A 149 19.00 6.06 15.84
CA SER A 149 20.29 6.24 16.51
C SER A 149 20.44 7.61 17.18
N LEU A 150 19.91 8.66 16.55
CA LEU A 150 19.87 10.01 17.12
C LEU A 150 18.91 10.07 18.30
N ALA A 151 17.70 9.51 18.16
CA ALA A 151 16.70 9.45 19.21
C ALA A 151 17.22 8.70 20.45
N ILE A 152 17.84 7.53 20.25
CA ILE A 152 18.48 6.75 21.33
C ILE A 152 19.62 7.54 21.97
N SER A 153 20.44 8.25 21.18
CA SER A 153 21.55 9.05 21.71
C SER A 153 21.05 10.18 22.60
N VAL A 154 20.00 10.89 22.17
CA VAL A 154 19.36 11.94 22.98
C VAL A 154 18.75 11.31 24.22
N TRP A 155 17.93 10.26 24.08
CA TRP A 155 17.29 9.57 25.19
C TRP A 155 18.30 9.10 26.25
N LEU A 156 19.40 8.45 25.85
CA LEU A 156 20.44 8.02 26.77
C LEU A 156 21.18 9.19 27.42
N CYS A 157 21.28 10.36 26.77
CA CYS A 157 21.77 11.57 27.42
C CYS A 157 20.86 12.04 28.56
N HIS A 158 19.54 12.01 28.36
CA HIS A 158 18.55 12.37 29.39
C HIS A 158 18.62 11.40 30.58
N VAL A 159 18.66 10.09 30.31
CA VAL A 159 18.85 9.07 31.35
C VAL A 159 20.18 9.26 32.09
N ALA A 160 21.27 9.53 31.37
CA ALA A 160 22.58 9.77 31.99
C ALA A 160 22.61 11.04 32.85
N ALA A 161 21.90 12.10 32.44
CA ALA A 161 21.74 13.33 33.23
C ALA A 161 21.00 13.03 34.54
N GLU A 162 19.90 12.29 34.47
CA GLU A 162 19.13 11.88 35.64
C GLU A 162 19.97 11.03 36.61
N LEU A 163 20.67 10.00 36.11
CA LEU A 163 21.56 9.16 36.93
C LEU A 163 22.70 9.96 37.56
N GLN A 164 23.22 10.96 36.85
CA GLN A 164 24.25 11.85 37.36
C GLN A 164 23.76 12.70 38.51
N ASP A 165 22.54 13.21 38.44
CA ASP A 165 21.97 14.05 39.50
C ASP A 165 21.62 13.22 40.74
N VAL A 166 21.05 12.03 40.56
CA VAL A 166 20.84 11.07 41.66
C VAL A 166 22.17 10.65 42.31
N GLY A 167 23.20 10.39 41.50
CA GLY A 167 24.54 10.05 41.98
C GLY A 167 25.21 11.19 42.75
N ARG A 168 25.04 12.44 42.30
CA ARG A 168 25.54 13.63 43.02
C ARG A 168 24.88 13.78 44.38
N LEU A 169 23.56 13.67 44.45
CA LEU A 169 22.83 13.72 45.72
C LEU A 169 23.30 12.61 46.67
N GLY A 170 23.45 11.38 46.17
CA GLY A 170 23.97 10.25 46.95
C GLY A 170 25.37 10.52 47.53
N VAL A 171 26.30 11.05 46.72
CA VAL A 171 27.65 11.41 47.19
C VAL A 171 27.61 12.54 48.23
N ALA A 172 26.77 13.55 48.02
CA ALA A 172 26.60 14.65 48.97
C ALA A 172 26.10 14.15 50.34
N LEU A 173 25.07 13.30 50.35
CA LEU A 173 24.51 12.71 51.57
C LEU A 173 25.48 11.78 52.29
N TYR A 174 26.34 11.09 51.53
CA TYR A 174 27.36 10.23 52.12
C TYR A 174 28.45 11.03 52.86
N ARG A 175 28.75 12.24 52.41
CA ARG A 175 29.76 13.13 53.00
C ARG A 175 29.26 13.94 54.20
N LEU A 176 27.95 14.06 54.39
CA LEU A 176 27.40 14.78 55.55
C LEU A 176 27.76 14.08 56.87
N PRO A 177 28.14 14.84 57.92
CA PRO A 177 28.41 14.29 59.25
C PRO A 177 27.22 13.49 59.81
N ARG A 178 27.51 12.38 60.49
CA ARG A 178 26.48 11.52 61.13
C ARG A 178 26.16 12.05 62.53
N GLY A 179 24.87 12.19 62.85
CA GLY A 179 24.41 12.67 64.15
C GLY A 179 22.90 12.87 64.16
N GLU A 180 22.35 13.58 65.15
CA GLU A 180 20.96 14.05 65.05
C GLU A 180 20.83 15.00 63.85
N THR A 181 19.68 15.00 63.18
CA THR A 181 19.52 15.85 61.99
C THR A 181 19.38 17.32 62.39
N LEU A 182 20.41 18.12 62.11
CA LEU A 182 20.47 19.53 62.47
C LEU A 182 20.53 20.39 61.20
N VAL A 183 19.55 21.28 61.04
CA VAL A 183 19.48 22.27 59.97
C VAL A 183 19.71 23.64 60.59
N ALA A 184 20.85 24.26 60.31
CA ALA A 184 21.19 25.58 60.83
C ALA A 184 20.93 26.66 59.79
N ARG A 185 20.44 27.83 60.23
CA ARG A 185 20.37 29.03 59.40
C ARG A 185 21.73 29.74 59.41
N THR A 186 22.26 30.05 58.23
CA THR A 186 23.44 30.90 58.09
C THR A 186 23.08 32.36 58.38
N ARG A 187 24.10 33.20 58.57
CA ARG A 187 23.94 34.64 58.82
C ARG A 187 23.22 35.38 57.68
N GLU A 188 23.23 34.80 56.48
CA GLU A 188 22.61 35.33 55.27
C GLU A 188 21.16 34.82 55.08
N GLY A 189 20.65 33.99 55.99
CA GLY A 189 19.27 33.48 55.97
C GLY A 189 19.07 32.16 55.22
N GLU A 190 20.12 31.62 54.58
CA GLU A 190 20.11 30.30 53.94
C GLU A 190 20.16 29.16 54.96
N ARG A 191 19.72 27.97 54.57
CA ARG A 191 19.67 26.79 55.44
C ARG A 191 20.75 25.79 55.06
N THR A 192 21.49 25.27 56.04
CA THR A 192 22.57 24.31 55.82
C THR A 192 22.38 23.07 56.68
N PHE A 193 22.59 21.89 56.10
CA PHE A 193 22.65 20.64 56.85
C PHE A 193 23.99 20.52 57.56
N GLN A 194 23.99 20.49 58.89
CA GLN A 194 25.21 20.26 59.69
C GLN A 194 25.46 18.77 59.93
N SER A 195 24.39 18.00 60.16
CA SER A 195 24.45 16.56 60.39
C SER A 195 23.15 15.90 59.95
N ILE A 196 23.22 14.59 59.64
CA ILE A 196 22.09 13.77 59.23
C ILE A 196 21.99 12.50 60.08
N SER A 197 20.76 12.15 60.49
CA SER A 197 20.49 10.91 61.23
C SER A 197 20.64 9.66 60.36
N GLY A 198 21.07 8.55 60.98
CA GLY A 198 21.25 7.27 60.28
C GLY A 198 19.96 6.75 59.65
N LEU A 199 18.82 6.93 60.33
CA LEU A 199 17.51 6.56 59.78
C LEU A 199 17.14 7.40 58.56
N ARG A 200 17.31 8.73 58.62
CA ARG A 200 17.02 9.61 57.47
C ARG A 200 17.91 9.30 56.28
N LEU A 201 19.19 9.04 56.54
CA LEU A 201 20.12 8.60 55.51
C LEU A 201 19.68 7.27 54.89
N ALA A 202 19.27 6.29 55.69
CA ALA A 202 18.84 4.98 55.18
C ALA A 202 17.58 5.10 54.30
N VAL A 203 16.58 5.88 54.75
CA VAL A 203 15.36 6.15 53.97
C VAL A 203 15.71 6.86 52.65
N GLN A 204 16.53 7.92 52.71
CA GLN A 204 16.93 8.64 51.50
C GLN A 204 17.77 7.77 50.57
N SER A 205 18.67 6.94 51.10
CA SER A 205 19.50 6.03 50.29
C SER A 205 18.66 4.97 49.60
N LEU A 206 17.64 4.43 50.28
CA LEU A 206 16.68 3.51 49.68
C LEU A 206 15.87 4.19 48.57
N ALA A 207 15.40 5.42 48.82
CA ALA A 207 14.68 6.19 47.80
C ALA A 207 15.57 6.46 46.57
N LEU A 208 16.82 6.86 46.75
CA LEU A 208 17.76 7.07 45.64
C LEU A 208 18.01 5.77 44.87
N LEU A 209 18.14 4.63 45.56
CA LEU A 209 18.29 3.33 44.91
C LEU A 209 17.07 2.98 44.05
N CYS A 210 15.85 3.20 44.56
CA CYS A 210 14.62 3.02 43.81
C CYS A 210 14.57 3.96 42.59
N ARG A 211 14.98 5.23 42.73
CA ARG A 211 15.05 6.19 41.61
C ARG A 211 16.02 5.76 40.53
N VAL A 212 17.22 5.28 40.92
CA VAL A 212 18.18 4.68 39.96
C VAL A 212 17.56 3.47 39.26
N ALA A 213 16.92 2.57 40.00
CA ALA A 213 16.32 1.36 39.43
C ALA A 213 15.24 1.71 38.39
N VAL A 214 14.35 2.66 38.70
CA VAL A 214 13.32 3.16 37.78
C VAL A 214 13.96 3.81 36.55
N ALA A 215 14.93 4.70 36.73
CA ALA A 215 15.61 5.38 35.63
C ALA A 215 16.35 4.39 34.69
N VAL A 216 16.97 3.35 35.25
CA VAL A 216 17.63 2.30 34.45
C VAL A 216 16.61 1.43 33.73
N LEU A 217 15.55 1.00 34.41
CA LEU A 217 14.50 0.17 33.80
C LEU A 217 13.83 0.92 32.64
N LEU A 218 13.43 2.17 32.86
CA LEU A 218 12.83 3.03 31.84
C LEU A 218 13.84 3.35 30.73
N GLY A 219 15.10 3.63 31.08
CA GLY A 219 16.15 3.92 30.11
C GLY A 219 16.38 2.76 29.15
N MET A 220 16.45 1.53 29.66
CA MET A 220 16.64 0.32 28.86
C MET A 220 15.39 -0.04 28.05
N SER A 221 14.20 -0.03 28.66
CA SER A 221 12.97 -0.34 27.94
C SER A 221 12.64 0.72 26.89
N GLY A 222 12.84 2.00 27.19
CA GLY A 222 12.68 3.10 26.23
C GLY A 222 13.67 3.03 25.06
N ALA A 223 14.94 2.72 25.31
CA ALA A 223 15.91 2.53 24.23
C ALA A 223 15.55 1.35 23.33
N LEU A 224 15.10 0.22 23.91
CA LEU A 224 14.62 -0.93 23.15
C LEU A 224 13.37 -0.60 22.33
N TRP A 225 12.43 0.17 22.89
CA TRP A 225 11.23 0.61 22.18
C TRP A 225 11.61 1.45 20.95
N LEU A 226 12.48 2.46 21.11
CA LEU A 226 12.99 3.27 19.99
C LEU A 226 13.76 2.47 18.94
N CYS A 227 14.41 1.37 19.32
CA CYS A 227 15.08 0.47 18.39
C CYS A 227 14.09 -0.36 17.55
N LYS A 228 12.94 -0.72 18.14
CA LYS A 228 11.93 -1.59 17.50
C LYS A 228 10.92 -0.81 16.66
N THR A 229 10.73 0.48 16.90
CA THR A 229 9.85 1.33 16.07
C THR A 229 10.38 1.45 14.65
N ARG A 230 9.52 1.18 13.66
CA ARG A 230 9.82 1.28 12.21
C ARG A 230 9.15 2.47 11.52
N ASP A 231 8.06 2.99 12.08
CA ASP A 231 7.48 4.24 11.61
C ASP A 231 8.38 5.42 12.02
N THR A 232 8.86 6.18 11.04
CA THR A 232 9.76 7.31 11.26
C THR A 232 9.14 8.45 12.06
N THR A 233 7.84 8.67 11.93
CA THR A 233 7.09 9.69 12.67
C THR A 233 6.98 9.28 14.14
N GLU A 234 6.66 8.01 14.38
CA GLU A 234 6.53 7.46 15.73
C GLU A 234 7.87 7.44 16.48
N ILE A 235 9.01 7.25 15.80
CA ILE A 235 10.33 7.33 16.47
C ILE A 235 10.51 8.67 17.20
N PHE A 236 10.14 9.78 16.56
CA PHE A 236 10.27 11.11 17.17
C PHE A 236 9.27 11.30 18.32
N LEU A 237 8.00 10.94 18.09
CA LEU A 237 6.95 11.06 19.10
C LEU A 237 7.25 10.22 20.35
N ASN A 238 7.75 9.00 20.17
CA ASN A 238 8.12 8.09 21.25
C ASN A 238 9.30 8.63 22.06
N ALA A 239 10.29 9.25 21.42
CA ALA A 239 11.43 9.85 22.11
C ALA A 239 11.00 11.01 23.03
N VAL A 240 10.11 11.88 22.55
CA VAL A 240 9.57 12.99 23.34
C VAL A 240 8.66 12.49 24.47
N ALA A 241 7.85 11.46 24.21
CA ALA A 241 7.00 10.85 25.23
C ALA A 241 7.81 10.22 26.36
N LEU A 242 8.91 9.54 26.05
CA LEU A 242 9.84 8.98 27.04
C LEU A 242 10.48 10.07 27.91
N ASP A 243 10.88 11.20 27.31
CA ASP A 243 11.41 12.35 28.05
C ASP A 243 10.38 12.92 29.03
N PHE A 244 9.14 13.09 28.59
CA PHE A 244 8.04 13.50 29.47
C PHE A 244 7.83 12.55 30.65
N VAL A 245 7.90 11.23 30.42
CA VAL A 245 7.76 10.23 31.48
C VAL A 245 8.92 10.31 32.48
N LEU A 246 10.14 10.58 32.02
CA LEU A 246 11.31 10.73 32.88
C LEU A 246 11.15 11.93 33.82
N GLU A 247 10.59 13.06 33.35
CA GLU A 247 10.40 14.29 34.13
C GLU A 247 9.07 14.37 34.92
N VAL A 248 8.26 13.30 34.90
CA VAL A 248 6.90 13.32 35.48
C VAL A 248 6.88 13.68 36.96
N ASP A 249 7.89 13.28 37.72
CA ASP A 249 8.02 13.55 39.14
C ASP A 249 8.25 15.04 39.43
N ASN A 250 9.04 15.72 38.59
CA ASN A 250 9.26 17.17 38.66
C ASN A 250 7.97 17.95 38.39
N VAL A 251 7.19 17.51 37.40
CA VAL A 251 5.89 18.11 37.08
C VAL A 251 4.90 17.91 38.24
N LEU A 252 4.79 16.68 38.75
CA LEU A 252 3.93 16.37 39.89
C LEU A 252 4.32 17.16 41.13
N PHE A 253 5.61 17.31 41.38
CA PHE A 253 6.11 18.12 42.48
C PHE A 253 5.68 19.58 42.35
N ARG A 254 5.88 20.23 41.20
CA ARG A 254 5.45 21.62 41.00
C ARG A 254 3.95 21.85 41.21
N VAL A 255 3.13 20.84 40.92
CA VAL A 255 1.67 20.93 41.05
C VAL A 255 1.18 20.60 42.47
N LEU A 256 1.71 19.54 43.08
CA LEU A 256 1.20 19.00 44.34
C LEU A 256 1.94 19.53 45.58
N ALA A 257 3.17 20.05 45.41
CA ALA A 257 3.97 20.58 46.51
C ALA A 257 3.32 21.84 47.11
N PRO A 258 3.12 21.89 48.44
CA PRO A 258 2.73 23.13 49.09
C PRO A 258 3.78 24.22 48.86
N ARG A 259 3.36 25.48 48.63
CA ARG A 259 4.27 26.60 48.39
C ARG A 259 5.33 26.80 49.49
N ARG A 260 5.01 26.46 50.74
CA ARG A 260 5.97 26.51 51.85
C ARG A 260 7.10 25.49 51.70
N MET A 261 6.80 24.31 51.15
CA MET A 261 7.79 23.27 50.87
C MET A 261 8.74 23.70 49.76
N LEU A 262 8.22 24.29 48.68
CA LEU A 262 9.02 24.85 47.58
C LEU A 262 10.02 25.89 48.10
N LEU A 263 9.53 26.87 48.89
CA LEU A 263 10.39 27.90 49.49
C LEU A 263 11.42 27.31 50.45
N GLN A 264 11.04 26.25 51.19
CA GLN A 264 11.95 25.57 52.10
C GLN A 264 13.07 24.84 51.33
N MET A 265 12.75 24.10 50.26
CA MET A 265 13.76 23.41 49.44
C MET A 265 14.68 24.40 48.73
N GLN A 266 14.14 25.49 48.18
CA GLN A 266 14.93 26.55 47.53
C GLN A 266 15.82 27.33 48.53
N SER A 267 15.45 27.38 49.82
CA SER A 267 16.26 28.04 50.85
C SER A 267 17.44 27.21 51.36
N ILE A 268 17.53 25.92 50.97
CA ILE A 268 18.62 25.04 51.38
C ILE A 268 19.84 25.31 50.48
N GLN A 269 20.97 25.62 51.11
CA GLN A 269 22.23 25.86 50.40
C GLN A 269 22.68 24.59 49.67
N PRO A 270 23.27 24.71 48.47
CA PRO A 270 23.81 23.58 47.73
C PRO A 270 24.80 22.74 48.56
N LEU A 271 24.63 21.41 48.52
CA LEU A 271 25.46 20.46 49.25
C LEU A 271 26.87 20.36 48.62
N ASP A 272 27.92 20.37 49.44
CA ASP A 272 29.32 20.34 48.97
C ASP A 272 29.74 18.92 48.53
N LEU A 273 30.15 18.80 47.27
CA LEU A 273 30.67 17.58 46.65
C LEU A 273 32.21 17.54 46.64
N GLY A 274 32.87 18.55 47.20
CA GLY A 274 34.32 18.71 47.26
C GLY A 274 34.95 19.16 45.94
N THR A 275 36.28 19.04 45.84
CA THR A 275 37.04 19.50 44.68
C THR A 275 37.27 18.38 43.66
N ARG A 276 37.24 18.73 42.37
CA ARG A 276 37.71 17.86 41.27
C ARG A 276 38.98 18.39 40.66
N LYS A 277 39.89 17.46 40.34
CA LYS A 277 41.08 17.73 39.55
C LYS A 277 40.69 17.80 38.08
N MET A 278 40.96 18.94 37.44
CA MET A 278 40.78 19.13 36.01
C MET A 278 42.14 19.10 35.33
N TRP A 279 42.25 18.36 34.21
CA TRP A 279 43.46 18.34 33.39
C TRP A 279 43.15 19.00 32.05
N HIS A 280 43.81 20.12 31.75
CA HIS A 280 43.55 20.93 30.55
C HIS A 280 42.05 21.26 30.33
N GLY A 281 41.31 21.47 31.42
CA GLY A 281 39.88 21.82 31.37
C GLY A 281 38.92 20.63 31.24
N VAL A 282 39.42 19.39 31.19
CA VAL A 282 38.59 18.18 31.12
C VAL A 282 38.78 17.32 32.36
N ASP A 283 37.69 16.79 32.91
CA ASP A 283 37.73 15.78 33.97
C ASP A 283 37.57 14.36 33.40
N ALA A 284 38.29 13.39 33.98
CA ALA A 284 38.27 12.00 33.51
C ALA A 284 36.86 11.38 33.51
N GLN A 285 35.97 11.85 34.39
CA GLN A 285 34.59 11.39 34.43
C GLN A 285 33.79 11.82 33.20
N SER A 286 34.01 13.02 32.65
CA SER A 286 33.32 13.44 31.41
C SER A 286 33.76 12.62 30.21
N VAL A 287 35.05 12.29 30.11
CA VAL A 287 35.56 11.38 29.06
C VAL A 287 34.97 9.98 29.23
N LEU A 288 34.95 9.44 30.45
CA LEU A 288 34.38 8.12 30.71
C LEU A 288 32.88 8.06 30.36
N LYS A 289 32.12 9.11 30.67
CA LYS A 289 30.70 9.21 30.31
C LYS A 289 30.49 9.26 28.81
N LEU A 290 31.28 10.06 28.09
CA LEU A 290 31.19 10.13 26.63
C LEU A 290 31.51 8.77 26.00
N VAL A 291 32.57 8.10 26.46
CA VAL A 291 32.92 6.75 25.99
C VAL A 291 31.80 5.76 26.32
N ALA A 292 31.25 5.78 27.53
CA ALA A 292 30.16 4.90 27.93
C ALA A 292 28.89 5.13 27.08
N LEU A 293 28.54 6.39 26.79
CA LEU A 293 27.43 6.74 25.91
C LEU A 293 27.65 6.19 24.50
N VAL A 294 28.81 6.47 23.89
CA VAL A 294 29.13 5.99 22.53
C VAL A 294 29.10 4.47 22.46
N VAL A 295 29.71 3.78 23.43
CA VAL A 295 29.70 2.31 23.50
C VAL A 295 28.27 1.79 23.63
N THR A 296 27.45 2.38 24.48
CA THR A 296 26.06 1.94 24.69
C THR A 296 25.21 2.14 23.44
N VAL A 297 25.32 3.29 22.78
CA VAL A 297 24.63 3.56 21.50
C VAL A 297 25.10 2.57 20.44
N CYS A 298 26.41 2.35 20.28
CA CYS A 298 26.94 1.38 19.32
C CYS A 298 26.44 -0.05 19.60
N LEU A 299 26.31 -0.44 20.87
CA LEU A 299 25.72 -1.72 21.25
C LEU A 299 24.26 -1.82 20.78
N PHE A 300 23.40 -0.87 21.13
CA PHE A 300 22.01 -0.86 20.68
C PHE A 300 21.87 -0.86 19.15
N VAL A 301 22.70 -0.06 18.46
CA VAL A 301 22.71 0.01 17.00
C VAL A 301 23.09 -1.34 16.40
N SER A 302 24.15 -1.97 16.89
CA SER A 302 24.66 -3.23 16.33
C SER A 302 23.81 -4.46 16.69
N THR A 303 23.22 -4.52 17.88
CA THR A 303 22.48 -5.71 18.32
C THR A 303 21.00 -5.67 17.98
N THR A 304 20.37 -4.51 18.11
CA THR A 304 18.90 -4.40 18.08
C THR A 304 18.43 -3.65 16.84
N LEU A 305 19.00 -2.47 16.58
CA LEU A 305 18.55 -1.63 15.48
C LEU A 305 18.88 -2.23 14.10
N GLN A 306 20.08 -2.82 13.95
CA GLN A 306 20.44 -3.54 12.73
C GLN A 306 19.55 -4.77 12.50
N SER A 307 19.29 -5.56 13.55
CA SER A 307 18.34 -6.69 13.48
C SER A 307 16.96 -6.22 13.05
N ASN A 308 16.47 -5.11 13.60
CA ASN A 308 15.17 -4.54 13.25
C ASN A 308 15.08 -4.11 11.78
N ALA A 309 16.17 -3.54 11.24
CA ALA A 309 16.29 -3.17 9.84
C ALA A 309 16.40 -4.40 8.92
N ASP A 310 17.10 -5.45 9.34
CA ASP A 310 17.19 -6.71 8.59
C ASP A 310 15.85 -7.44 8.55
N GLU A 311 15.09 -7.46 9.66
CA GLU A 311 13.72 -7.96 9.70
C GLU A 311 12.79 -7.17 8.77
N ALA A 312 12.92 -5.84 8.71
CA ALA A 312 12.15 -5.02 7.77
C ALA A 312 12.49 -5.36 6.31
N ARG A 313 13.76 -5.60 5.98
CA ARG A 313 14.18 -6.08 4.65
C ARG A 313 13.59 -7.46 4.36
N GLN A 314 13.65 -8.38 5.32
CA GLN A 314 13.08 -9.73 5.15
C GLN A 314 11.56 -9.68 4.95
N ALA A 315 10.84 -8.82 5.67
CA ALA A 315 9.41 -8.63 5.47
C ALA A 315 9.10 -8.13 4.05
N ARG A 316 9.86 -7.12 3.56
CA ARG A 316 9.75 -6.65 2.17
C ARG A 316 10.04 -7.75 1.16
N ASP A 317 11.12 -8.50 1.38
CA ASP A 317 11.57 -9.53 0.45
C ASP A 317 10.63 -10.76 0.49
N MET A 318 9.98 -11.05 1.63
CA MET A 318 8.93 -12.07 1.75
C MET A 318 7.73 -11.72 0.88
N LEU A 319 7.37 -10.44 0.81
CA LEU A 319 6.25 -9.96 -0.01
C LEU A 319 6.63 -9.79 -1.48
N CYS A 320 7.71 -9.07 -1.75
CA CYS A 320 8.06 -8.54 -3.06
C CYS A 320 9.33 -9.15 -3.66
N GLY A 321 10.01 -10.07 -2.97
CA GLY A 321 11.17 -10.78 -3.51
C GLY A 321 10.78 -11.92 -4.46
N GLY A 322 11.73 -12.42 -5.24
CA GLY A 322 11.52 -13.55 -6.14
C GLY A 322 10.62 -13.23 -7.34
N ASN A 323 10.03 -14.26 -7.95
CA ASN A 323 9.09 -14.09 -9.06
C ASN A 323 7.74 -13.59 -8.51
N ARG A 324 7.25 -12.48 -9.05
CA ARG A 324 5.96 -11.88 -8.68
C ARG A 324 4.91 -12.15 -9.74
N ASP A 325 5.32 -12.51 -10.96
CA ASP A 325 4.48 -12.46 -12.15
C ASP A 325 3.94 -13.85 -12.51
N PHE A 326 3.25 -14.46 -11.53
CA PHE A 326 2.51 -15.70 -11.74
C PHE A 326 1.35 -15.82 -10.75
N VAL A 327 0.39 -16.67 -11.06
CA VAL A 327 -0.67 -17.11 -10.14
C VAL A 327 -0.77 -18.63 -10.13
N TYR A 328 -1.32 -19.17 -9.05
CA TYR A 328 -1.67 -20.58 -8.94
C TYR A 328 -3.16 -20.75 -8.65
N GLY A 329 -3.69 -21.92 -9.04
CA GLY A 329 -5.02 -22.36 -8.68
C GLY A 329 -5.03 -23.87 -8.46
N THR A 330 -5.95 -24.34 -7.63
CA THR A 330 -6.15 -25.77 -7.39
C THR A 330 -7.58 -26.16 -7.69
N HIS A 331 -7.80 -27.32 -8.34
CA HIS A 331 -9.16 -27.81 -8.53
C HIS A 331 -9.78 -28.13 -7.15
N PRO A 332 -10.96 -27.57 -6.79
CA PRO A 332 -11.47 -27.58 -5.42
C PRO A 332 -11.74 -28.99 -4.86
N THR A 333 -11.99 -29.96 -5.74
CA THR A 333 -12.26 -31.36 -5.32
C THR A 333 -11.17 -32.36 -5.71
N LEU A 334 -10.38 -32.08 -6.74
CA LEU A 334 -9.41 -33.05 -7.27
C LEU A 334 -8.04 -32.80 -6.63
N GLY A 335 -7.69 -31.54 -6.37
CA GLY A 335 -6.44 -31.15 -5.74
C GLY A 335 -5.23 -30.82 -6.64
N PRO A 336 -5.16 -31.17 -7.96
CA PRO A 336 -4.05 -30.71 -8.79
C PRO A 336 -3.92 -29.19 -8.77
N MET A 337 -2.67 -28.73 -8.67
CA MET A 337 -2.29 -27.33 -8.77
C MET A 337 -1.87 -27.02 -10.19
N PHE A 338 -2.37 -25.91 -10.72
CA PHE A 338 -1.91 -25.29 -11.95
C PHE A 338 -1.27 -23.94 -11.63
N VAL A 339 -0.27 -23.59 -12.42
CA VAL A 339 0.41 -22.29 -12.35
C VAL A 339 0.32 -21.65 -13.73
N MET A 340 0.09 -20.34 -13.76
CA MET A 340 0.03 -19.54 -14.97
C MET A 340 0.92 -18.31 -14.79
N GLU A 341 1.75 -18.00 -15.79
CA GLU A 341 2.51 -16.75 -15.83
C GLU A 341 1.57 -15.56 -16.02
N THR A 342 1.86 -14.46 -15.34
CA THR A 342 1.12 -13.20 -15.47
C THR A 342 2.00 -12.13 -16.11
N THR A 343 1.41 -11.03 -16.57
CA THR A 343 2.20 -9.87 -16.99
C THR A 343 2.77 -9.14 -15.77
N ASN A 344 3.89 -8.43 -15.97
CA ASN A 344 4.36 -7.51 -14.96
C ASN A 344 3.36 -6.35 -14.82
N PHE A 345 3.05 -5.96 -13.59
CA PHE A 345 2.14 -4.86 -13.35
C PHE A 345 2.74 -3.55 -13.87
N SER A 346 1.92 -2.70 -14.49
CA SER A 346 2.28 -1.33 -14.84
C SER A 346 1.07 -0.44 -14.59
N MET A 347 1.30 0.77 -14.08
CA MET A 347 0.24 1.77 -13.97
C MET A 347 -0.42 2.09 -15.32
N SER A 348 0.29 1.88 -16.44
CA SER A 348 -0.28 2.08 -17.78
C SER A 348 -1.28 0.99 -18.17
N THR A 349 -1.19 -0.20 -17.58
CA THR A 349 -2.07 -1.35 -17.85
C THR A 349 -3.12 -1.55 -16.74
N SER A 350 -3.14 -0.70 -15.71
CA SER A 350 -3.91 -0.92 -14.49
C SER A 350 -5.40 -0.56 -14.57
N SER A 351 -5.93 -0.11 -15.71
CA SER A 351 -7.35 0.21 -15.78
C SER A 351 -8.16 -1.07 -15.99
N SER A 352 -8.75 -1.58 -14.90
CA SER A 352 -9.84 -2.58 -14.94
C SER A 352 -11.12 -2.14 -15.63
N ILE A 353 -11.08 -0.95 -16.18
CA ILE A 353 -12.17 -0.28 -16.84
C ILE A 353 -11.75 -0.09 -18.30
N MET A 354 -12.62 -0.50 -19.23
CA MET A 354 -12.41 -0.27 -20.66
C MET A 354 -12.16 1.23 -20.92
N PRO A 355 -11.29 1.60 -21.89
CA PRO A 355 -11.08 2.99 -22.25
C PRO A 355 -12.40 3.72 -22.51
N GLY A 356 -12.60 4.89 -21.89
CA GLY A 356 -13.83 5.68 -21.98
C GLY A 356 -14.92 5.33 -20.96
N MET A 357 -14.87 4.17 -20.30
CA MET A 357 -15.90 3.76 -19.33
C MET A 357 -15.73 4.39 -17.92
N GLN A 358 -14.56 4.96 -17.62
CA GLN A 358 -14.26 5.50 -16.29
C GLN A 358 -15.29 6.53 -15.78
N PRO A 359 -15.73 7.53 -16.57
CA PRO A 359 -16.74 8.49 -16.10
C PRO A 359 -18.07 7.83 -15.71
N LEU A 360 -18.53 6.85 -16.50
CA LEU A 360 -19.77 6.11 -16.23
C LEU A 360 -19.65 5.28 -14.95
N VAL A 361 -18.53 4.57 -14.79
CA VAL A 361 -18.27 3.74 -13.58
C VAL A 361 -18.17 4.62 -12.34
N THR A 362 -17.47 5.76 -12.42
CA THR A 362 -17.39 6.74 -11.32
C THR A 362 -18.77 7.23 -10.90
N GLU A 363 -19.62 7.61 -11.87
CA GLU A 363 -20.98 8.05 -11.58
C GLU A 363 -21.82 6.96 -10.90
N VAL A 364 -21.72 5.71 -11.37
CA VAL A 364 -22.40 4.58 -10.72
C VAL A 364 -21.90 4.38 -9.28
N ILE A 365 -20.58 4.40 -9.05
CA ILE A 365 -20.02 4.16 -7.70
C ILE A 365 -20.50 5.21 -6.69
N PHE A 366 -20.57 6.48 -7.08
CA PHE A 366 -20.85 7.57 -6.13
C PHE A 366 -22.32 8.00 -6.08
N SER A 367 -23.11 7.72 -7.12
CA SER A 367 -24.51 8.17 -7.21
C SER A 367 -25.52 7.03 -7.19
N PHE A 368 -25.12 5.77 -7.33
CA PHE A 368 -26.06 4.64 -7.37
C PHE A 368 -26.89 4.54 -6.08
N GLN A 369 -28.21 4.63 -6.25
CA GLN A 369 -29.19 4.52 -5.17
C GLN A 369 -30.15 3.38 -5.48
N LYS A 370 -30.14 2.34 -4.64
CA LYS A 370 -30.93 1.12 -4.83
C LYS A 370 -32.43 1.38 -4.92
N ASP A 371 -32.93 2.38 -4.20
CA ASP A 371 -34.32 2.82 -4.16
C ASP A 371 -34.75 3.62 -5.40
N GLN A 372 -33.79 4.11 -6.18
CA GLN A 372 -34.03 4.81 -7.45
C GLN A 372 -34.00 3.87 -8.67
N VAL A 373 -33.87 2.55 -8.46
CA VAL A 373 -33.92 1.56 -9.54
C VAL A 373 -35.36 1.38 -10.02
N ALA A 374 -35.66 1.84 -11.23
CA ALA A 374 -36.96 1.66 -11.88
C ALA A 374 -36.85 0.64 -13.00
N HIS A 375 -37.77 -0.34 -13.05
CA HIS A 375 -37.77 -1.39 -14.07
C HIS A 375 -36.40 -2.11 -14.22
N GLU A 376 -35.77 -2.44 -13.10
CA GLU A 376 -34.43 -3.08 -13.04
C GLU A 376 -33.28 -2.21 -13.56
N MET A 377 -33.51 -0.94 -13.88
CA MET A 377 -32.51 -0.01 -14.37
C MET A 377 -32.32 1.17 -13.41
N TRP A 378 -31.07 1.55 -13.19
CA TRP A 378 -30.70 2.82 -12.57
C TRP A 378 -30.15 3.77 -13.62
N ARG A 379 -30.47 5.06 -13.51
CA ARG A 379 -30.04 6.09 -14.45
C ARG A 379 -29.51 7.32 -13.74
N SER A 380 -28.55 7.96 -14.39
CA SER A 380 -28.03 9.28 -14.03
C SER A 380 -27.61 10.04 -15.30
N SER A 381 -27.16 11.28 -15.14
CA SER A 381 -26.58 12.09 -16.21
C SER A 381 -25.33 12.78 -15.70
N ILE A 382 -24.28 12.76 -16.51
CA ILE A 382 -23.00 13.41 -16.24
C ILE A 382 -22.88 14.63 -17.16
N ASP A 383 -22.67 15.79 -16.55
CA ASP A 383 -22.46 17.04 -17.30
C ASP A 383 -21.30 16.91 -18.30
N GLY A 384 -21.60 17.16 -19.58
CA GLY A 384 -20.61 17.12 -20.66
C GLY A 384 -20.21 15.73 -21.16
N VAL A 385 -20.64 14.65 -20.51
CA VAL A 385 -20.37 13.26 -20.94
C VAL A 385 -21.65 12.58 -21.46
N GLY A 386 -22.79 12.86 -20.84
CA GLY A 386 -24.10 12.34 -21.24
C GLY A 386 -24.73 11.40 -20.21
N ASP A 387 -25.76 10.67 -20.62
CA ASP A 387 -26.54 9.81 -19.73
C ASP A 387 -25.78 8.53 -19.36
N VAL A 388 -26.04 8.05 -18.14
CA VAL A 388 -25.57 6.78 -17.60
C VAL A 388 -26.79 5.90 -17.35
N ALA A 389 -26.71 4.64 -17.75
CA ALA A 389 -27.73 3.65 -17.43
C ALA A 389 -27.06 2.32 -17.09
N VAL A 390 -27.48 1.70 -15.99
CA VAL A 390 -27.01 0.36 -15.61
C VAL A 390 -28.16 -0.54 -15.22
N LYS A 391 -28.07 -1.81 -15.62
CA LYS A 391 -29.03 -2.84 -15.26
C LYS A 391 -28.62 -3.50 -13.95
N ARG A 392 -29.59 -3.71 -13.06
CA ARG A 392 -29.40 -4.35 -11.77
C ARG A 392 -29.51 -5.87 -11.92
N ALA A 393 -28.45 -6.61 -11.57
CA ALA A 393 -28.51 -8.06 -11.40
C ALA A 393 -29.41 -8.43 -10.19
N ARG A 394 -30.11 -9.58 -10.27
CA ARG A 394 -31.04 -10.01 -9.20
C ARG A 394 -30.25 -10.46 -7.97
N ASP A 395 -29.17 -11.19 -8.19
CA ASP A 395 -28.24 -11.67 -7.17
C ASP A 395 -26.79 -11.74 -7.69
N LEU A 396 -25.88 -12.19 -6.83
CA LEU A 396 -24.45 -12.31 -7.16
C LEU A 396 -24.20 -13.40 -8.21
N GLN A 397 -24.99 -14.47 -8.22
CA GLN A 397 -24.81 -15.58 -9.15
C GLN A 397 -25.14 -15.14 -10.57
N ASP A 398 -26.23 -14.39 -10.75
CA ASP A 398 -26.59 -13.77 -12.03
C ASP A 398 -25.49 -12.83 -12.52
N LEU A 399 -24.94 -11.99 -11.63
CA LEU A 399 -23.87 -11.05 -11.99
C LEU A 399 -22.58 -11.79 -12.39
N GLN A 400 -22.20 -12.82 -11.64
CA GLN A 400 -21.01 -13.62 -11.95
C GLN A 400 -21.19 -14.40 -13.25
N ALA A 401 -22.38 -14.96 -13.48
CA ALA A 401 -22.69 -15.64 -14.73
C ALA A 401 -22.53 -14.68 -15.92
N TRP A 402 -23.05 -13.45 -15.82
CA TRP A 402 -22.88 -12.43 -16.86
C TRP A 402 -21.41 -12.08 -17.09
N LEU A 403 -20.65 -11.81 -16.02
CA LEU A 403 -19.23 -11.46 -16.13
C LEU A 403 -18.36 -12.59 -16.68
N SER A 404 -18.83 -13.84 -16.64
CA SER A 404 -18.13 -15.00 -17.18
C SER A 404 -18.44 -15.31 -18.64
N GLN A 405 -19.42 -14.64 -19.25
CA GLN A 405 -19.80 -14.88 -20.65
C GLN A 405 -18.78 -14.30 -21.62
N SER A 406 -18.52 -15.04 -22.69
CA SER A 406 -17.79 -14.53 -23.86
C SER A 406 -18.63 -13.51 -24.66
N ASP A 407 -17.97 -12.75 -25.52
CA ASP A 407 -18.63 -11.81 -26.45
C ASP A 407 -19.41 -12.50 -27.59
N THR A 408 -19.30 -13.83 -27.70
CA THR A 408 -20.15 -14.69 -28.56
C THR A 408 -21.33 -15.29 -27.81
N GLU A 409 -21.23 -15.53 -26.50
CA GLU A 409 -22.33 -16.07 -25.69
C GLU A 409 -23.29 -14.98 -25.21
N ALA A 410 -22.76 -13.80 -24.84
CA ALA A 410 -23.57 -12.69 -24.35
C ALA A 410 -24.69 -12.24 -25.32
N PRO A 411 -24.48 -12.23 -26.66
CA PRO A 411 -25.55 -11.99 -27.62
C PRO A 411 -26.64 -13.06 -27.62
N GLU A 412 -26.30 -14.33 -27.40
CA GLU A 412 -27.22 -15.49 -27.45
C GLU A 412 -28.04 -15.67 -26.16
N GLU A 413 -27.57 -15.12 -25.03
CA GLU A 413 -28.22 -15.34 -23.74
C GLU A 413 -29.64 -14.76 -23.69
N THR A 414 -30.63 -15.64 -23.57
CA THR A 414 -32.05 -15.32 -23.43
C THR A 414 -32.59 -15.59 -22.02
N GLY A 415 -31.80 -16.21 -21.14
CA GLY A 415 -32.24 -16.84 -19.90
C GLY A 415 -32.05 -16.03 -18.60
N MET A 416 -31.27 -14.96 -18.59
CA MET A 416 -31.04 -14.15 -17.37
C MET A 416 -32.18 -13.18 -17.04
N GLY A 417 -33.35 -13.72 -16.69
CA GLY A 417 -34.38 -13.09 -15.83
C GLY A 417 -35.11 -11.85 -16.36
N SER A 418 -34.60 -11.23 -17.42
CA SER A 418 -35.12 -10.07 -18.09
C SER A 418 -34.91 -10.34 -19.58
N ARG A 419 -36.00 -10.22 -20.35
CA ARG A 419 -36.05 -10.53 -21.77
C ARG A 419 -34.88 -9.86 -22.51
N SER A 420 -34.07 -10.67 -23.17
CA SER A 420 -32.96 -10.38 -24.10
C SER A 420 -31.94 -9.27 -23.73
N TYR A 421 -30.67 -9.65 -23.51
CA TYR A 421 -29.51 -8.74 -23.45
C TYR A 421 -29.06 -8.23 -24.83
N GLY A 422 -30.00 -8.06 -25.76
CA GLY A 422 -29.71 -7.72 -27.13
C GLY A 422 -30.99 -7.56 -27.91
N THR A 423 -30.89 -6.88 -29.03
CA THR A 423 -32.03 -6.66 -29.89
C THR A 423 -32.39 -7.97 -30.59
N HIS A 424 -33.60 -8.09 -31.14
CA HIS A 424 -33.85 -9.11 -32.15
C HIS A 424 -32.85 -8.97 -33.32
N CYS A 425 -32.96 -9.78 -34.37
CA CYS A 425 -32.20 -9.58 -35.60
C CYS A 425 -32.70 -8.33 -36.34
N GLN A 426 -32.67 -7.16 -35.70
CA GLN A 426 -33.18 -5.88 -36.14
C GLN A 426 -32.42 -4.75 -35.43
N ASP A 427 -32.14 -3.67 -36.15
CA ASP A 427 -31.54 -2.46 -35.59
C ASP A 427 -32.45 -1.84 -34.53
N ARG A 428 -31.88 -1.41 -33.40
CA ARG A 428 -32.62 -0.66 -32.37
C ARG A 428 -31.86 0.58 -31.93
N GLY A 429 -32.54 1.72 -32.01
CA GLY A 429 -32.04 2.99 -31.47
C GLY A 429 -32.21 3.09 -29.96
N ALA A 430 -31.84 4.26 -29.43
CA ALA A 430 -31.99 4.60 -28.01
C ALA A 430 -33.46 4.78 -27.56
N ASP A 431 -34.41 4.73 -28.49
CA ASP A 431 -35.85 4.78 -28.26
C ASP A 431 -36.45 3.43 -27.83
N PHE A 432 -35.72 2.33 -28.06
CA PHE A 432 -36.15 0.99 -27.66
C PHE A 432 -35.65 0.65 -26.26
N TRP A 433 -36.58 0.45 -25.32
CA TRP A 433 -36.27 0.31 -23.89
C TRP A 433 -35.32 -0.85 -23.51
N GLU A 434 -35.22 -1.94 -24.29
CA GLU A 434 -34.27 -3.03 -24.00
C GLU A 434 -32.84 -2.69 -24.48
N ALA A 435 -32.72 -1.76 -25.44
CA ALA A 435 -31.46 -1.32 -26.03
C ALA A 435 -30.97 0.02 -25.44
N ASP A 436 -31.87 0.84 -24.90
CA ASP A 436 -31.58 2.21 -24.53
C ASP A 436 -30.46 2.35 -23.48
N TRP A 437 -30.36 1.42 -22.55
CA TRP A 437 -29.36 1.41 -21.48
C TRP A 437 -27.96 1.05 -21.96
N LEU A 438 -27.83 0.46 -23.15
CA LEU A 438 -26.56 0.09 -23.75
C LEU A 438 -25.93 1.24 -24.56
N TRP A 439 -26.75 2.18 -25.07
CA TRP A 439 -26.26 3.34 -25.83
C TRP A 439 -25.32 4.28 -25.06
N PRO A 440 -25.50 4.55 -23.75
CA PRO A 440 -24.48 5.17 -22.91
C PRO A 440 -23.10 4.54 -23.04
N THR A 441 -23.02 3.21 -22.98
CA THR A 441 -21.77 2.46 -23.11
C THR A 441 -21.17 2.62 -24.51
N VAL A 442 -21.99 2.56 -25.56
CA VAL A 442 -21.50 2.79 -26.94
C VAL A 442 -20.91 4.19 -27.11
N ARG A 443 -21.58 5.23 -26.58
CA ARG A 443 -21.06 6.61 -26.62
C ARG A 443 -19.72 6.73 -25.91
N ALA A 444 -19.60 6.10 -24.74
CA ALA A 444 -18.38 6.08 -23.95
C ALA A 444 -17.21 5.38 -24.69
N LEU A 445 -17.47 4.20 -25.28
CA LEU A 445 -16.45 3.41 -25.97
C LEU A 445 -16.02 3.99 -27.33
N THR A 446 -16.93 4.65 -28.04
CA THR A 446 -16.63 5.27 -29.34
C THR A 446 -16.07 6.69 -29.21
N ASN A 447 -16.21 7.31 -28.04
CA ASN A 447 -15.94 8.74 -27.81
C ASN A 447 -16.67 9.64 -28.83
N GLN A 448 -17.84 9.20 -29.29
CA GLN A 448 -18.70 9.90 -30.24
C GLN A 448 -20.15 9.89 -29.77
N SER A 449 -20.95 10.86 -30.22
CA SER A 449 -22.37 10.96 -29.93
C SER A 449 -23.20 10.00 -30.80
N VAL A 450 -22.86 8.71 -30.74
CA VAL A 450 -23.56 7.64 -31.43
C VAL A 450 -24.87 7.34 -30.69
N THR A 451 -25.99 7.54 -31.35
CA THR A 451 -27.35 7.42 -30.77
C THR A 451 -28.25 6.44 -31.51
N ASP A 452 -27.79 5.98 -32.66
CA ASP A 452 -28.55 5.23 -33.65
C ASP A 452 -27.59 4.39 -34.51
N CYS A 453 -28.16 3.43 -35.24
CA CYS A 453 -27.40 2.48 -36.03
C CYS A 453 -26.76 3.10 -37.29
N GLU A 454 -27.30 4.20 -37.80
CA GLU A 454 -26.72 4.92 -38.93
C GLU A 454 -25.35 5.51 -38.54
N LYS A 455 -25.27 6.17 -37.39
CA LYS A 455 -24.00 6.70 -36.86
C LYS A 455 -23.08 5.62 -36.31
N ALA A 456 -23.62 4.48 -35.89
CA ALA A 456 -22.83 3.38 -35.36
C ALA A 456 -22.14 2.56 -36.48
N ARG A 457 -22.65 2.65 -37.70
CA ARG A 457 -22.18 1.88 -38.86
C ARG A 457 -20.66 1.90 -39.10
N PRO A 458 -19.93 3.03 -38.98
CA PRO A 458 -18.48 3.07 -39.17
C PRO A 458 -17.69 2.20 -38.18
N PHE A 459 -18.32 1.77 -37.08
CA PHE A 459 -17.68 0.98 -36.03
C PHE A 459 -18.04 -0.51 -36.10
N CYS A 460 -18.91 -0.93 -37.02
CA CYS A 460 -19.39 -2.31 -37.13
C CYS A 460 -18.28 -3.35 -37.37
N ASP A 461 -17.18 -2.95 -37.98
CA ASP A 461 -16.07 -3.85 -38.32
C ASP A 461 -15.01 -3.92 -37.19
N ARG A 462 -15.15 -3.12 -36.13
CA ARG A 462 -14.23 -3.16 -34.97
C ARG A 462 -14.50 -4.37 -34.09
N ARG A 463 -13.48 -5.23 -33.91
CA ARG A 463 -13.55 -6.41 -33.05
C ARG A 463 -13.91 -6.07 -31.61
N ASP A 464 -13.34 -5.00 -31.07
CA ASP A 464 -13.45 -4.58 -29.67
C ASP A 464 -14.77 -3.86 -29.33
N LEU A 465 -15.70 -3.74 -30.30
CA LEU A 465 -17.02 -3.14 -30.11
C LEU A 465 -18.17 -4.11 -30.49
N PRO A 466 -18.24 -5.32 -29.91
CA PRO A 466 -19.32 -6.29 -30.21
C PRO A 466 -20.71 -5.75 -29.88
N LEU A 467 -20.80 -4.83 -28.90
CA LEU A 467 -22.05 -4.20 -28.50
C LEU A 467 -22.76 -3.46 -29.65
N ILE A 468 -22.01 -2.92 -30.62
CA ILE A 468 -22.59 -2.23 -31.77
C ILE A 468 -23.30 -3.23 -32.68
N ARG A 469 -22.72 -4.41 -32.90
CA ARG A 469 -23.36 -5.49 -33.66
C ARG A 469 -24.58 -6.06 -32.95
N MET A 470 -24.56 -6.08 -31.61
CA MET A 470 -25.72 -6.48 -30.79
C MET A 470 -26.89 -5.49 -30.86
N LEU A 471 -26.61 -4.19 -31.04
CA LEU A 471 -27.63 -3.15 -31.14
C LEU A 471 -28.10 -2.93 -32.59
N CYS A 472 -27.20 -3.11 -33.54
CA CYS A 472 -27.36 -2.75 -34.94
C CYS A 472 -27.03 -3.91 -35.90
N PRO A 473 -27.68 -5.09 -35.75
CA PRO A 473 -27.36 -6.27 -36.54
C PRO A 473 -27.69 -6.11 -38.04
N GLU A 474 -28.68 -5.30 -38.43
CA GLU A 474 -28.97 -5.04 -39.84
C GLU A 474 -27.93 -4.11 -40.43
N SER A 475 -27.69 -2.95 -39.80
CA SER A 475 -26.71 -1.96 -40.27
C SER A 475 -25.29 -2.51 -40.35
N CYS A 476 -24.91 -3.37 -39.40
CA CYS A 476 -23.60 -4.01 -39.40
C CYS A 476 -23.50 -5.17 -40.39
N GLY A 477 -24.63 -5.72 -40.85
CA GLY A 477 -24.67 -6.83 -41.80
C GLY A 477 -24.65 -8.21 -41.16
N CYS A 478 -25.02 -8.33 -39.88
CA CYS A 478 -25.14 -9.62 -39.19
C CYS A 478 -26.14 -10.56 -39.89
N MET A 479 -27.19 -10.01 -40.47
CA MET A 479 -28.25 -10.78 -41.14
C MET A 479 -27.98 -11.12 -42.61
N SER A 480 -26.86 -10.67 -43.18
CA SER A 480 -26.56 -10.89 -44.59
C SER A 480 -25.28 -11.72 -44.69
N PRO A 481 -25.31 -12.92 -45.33
CA PRO A 481 -24.11 -13.70 -45.53
C PRO A 481 -23.15 -13.05 -46.53
N THR A 482 -23.64 -12.12 -47.36
CA THR A 482 -22.87 -11.39 -48.36
C THR A 482 -22.49 -9.98 -47.91
N SER A 483 -22.63 -9.62 -46.63
CA SER A 483 -22.39 -8.25 -46.14
C SER A 483 -20.93 -7.82 -46.14
N GLY A 484 -20.00 -8.79 -46.24
CA GLY A 484 -18.58 -8.53 -46.08
C GLY A 484 -18.14 -8.32 -44.64
N LEU A 485 -19.02 -8.52 -43.64
CA LEU A 485 -18.61 -8.53 -42.25
C LEU A 485 -17.66 -9.72 -42.01
N TYR A 486 -16.57 -9.51 -41.26
CA TYR A 486 -15.62 -10.58 -40.90
C TYR A 486 -15.83 -11.07 -39.47
N ALA A 487 -15.86 -10.13 -38.51
CA ALA A 487 -16.02 -10.40 -37.09
C ALA A 487 -17.50 -10.71 -36.76
N ASP A 488 -17.78 -11.93 -36.31
CA ASP A 488 -19.15 -12.36 -35.99
C ASP A 488 -19.47 -12.22 -34.48
N ASN A 489 -18.47 -11.93 -33.63
CA ASN A 489 -18.69 -11.66 -32.20
C ASN A 489 -19.66 -10.48 -32.01
N GLY A 490 -20.66 -10.60 -31.15
CA GLY A 490 -21.74 -9.60 -31.05
C GLY A 490 -22.91 -9.77 -32.03
N CYS A 491 -22.73 -10.50 -33.15
CA CYS A 491 -23.87 -10.93 -33.97
C CYS A 491 -24.54 -12.15 -33.33
N ARG A 492 -25.86 -12.26 -33.47
CA ARG A 492 -26.57 -13.43 -32.97
C ARG A 492 -26.60 -14.56 -34.00
N GLN A 493 -26.25 -15.78 -33.60
CA GLN A 493 -26.33 -16.99 -34.42
C GLN A 493 -27.76 -17.26 -34.89
N GLN A 494 -28.76 -16.98 -34.05
CA GLN A 494 -30.17 -17.13 -34.46
C GLN A 494 -30.53 -16.26 -35.69
N CYS A 495 -29.81 -15.16 -35.95
CA CYS A 495 -30.04 -14.33 -37.14
C CYS A 495 -29.68 -15.01 -38.45
N GLN A 496 -28.85 -16.06 -38.40
CA GLN A 496 -28.57 -16.89 -39.56
C GLN A 496 -29.78 -17.74 -39.95
N GLY A 497 -30.69 -18.02 -39.01
CA GLY A 497 -31.95 -18.74 -39.26
C GLY A 497 -33.07 -17.88 -39.85
N GLU A 498 -32.93 -16.56 -39.87
CA GLU A 498 -33.94 -15.63 -40.37
C GLU A 498 -34.14 -15.76 -41.89
N ASP A 499 -35.38 -15.50 -42.34
CA ASP A 499 -35.78 -15.63 -43.75
C ASP A 499 -34.87 -14.80 -44.67
N PHE A 500 -34.47 -13.60 -44.24
CA PHE A 500 -33.60 -12.73 -45.03
C PHE A 500 -32.22 -13.36 -45.27
N PHE A 501 -31.57 -13.87 -44.23
CA PHE A 501 -30.27 -14.54 -44.34
C PHE A 501 -30.35 -15.76 -45.25
N GLN A 502 -31.34 -16.64 -44.98
CA GLN A 502 -31.54 -17.85 -45.78
C GLN A 502 -31.89 -17.54 -47.23
N SER A 503 -32.69 -16.50 -47.50
CA SER A 503 -33.03 -16.09 -48.87
C SER A 503 -31.80 -15.64 -49.66
N GLN A 504 -30.87 -14.91 -49.03
CA GLN A 504 -29.62 -14.50 -49.67
C GLN A 504 -28.69 -15.68 -49.89
N LEU A 505 -28.62 -16.61 -48.93
CA LEU A 505 -27.86 -17.85 -49.08
C LEU A 505 -28.39 -18.72 -50.23
N ASN A 506 -29.72 -18.78 -50.39
CA ASN A 506 -30.39 -19.49 -51.48
C ASN A 506 -30.21 -18.83 -52.84
N ALA A 507 -30.20 -17.49 -52.86
CA ALA A 507 -30.02 -16.71 -54.09
C ALA A 507 -28.54 -16.61 -54.53
N SER A 508 -27.60 -16.99 -53.66
CA SER A 508 -26.17 -16.95 -53.97
C SER A 508 -25.80 -18.07 -54.93
N GLU A 509 -25.03 -17.72 -55.95
CA GLU A 509 -24.53 -18.66 -56.96
C GLU A 509 -23.39 -19.52 -56.40
N CYS A 510 -23.29 -20.78 -56.83
CA CYS A 510 -22.17 -21.64 -56.49
C CYS A 510 -20.94 -21.38 -57.38
N GLU A 511 -20.49 -20.13 -57.41
CA GLU A 511 -19.36 -19.71 -58.22
C GLU A 511 -18.40 -18.84 -57.39
N ASP A 512 -17.10 -19.13 -57.54
CA ASP A 512 -16.02 -18.36 -56.94
C ASP A 512 -15.97 -16.94 -57.48
N LEU A 513 -15.73 -15.98 -56.59
CA LEU A 513 -15.62 -14.55 -56.88
C LEU A 513 -14.69 -14.28 -58.07
N GLN A 514 -15.23 -13.58 -59.08
CA GLN A 514 -14.47 -13.10 -60.24
C GLN A 514 -14.12 -11.61 -60.11
N VAL A 515 -13.15 -11.14 -60.90
CA VAL A 515 -12.62 -9.76 -60.83
C VAL A 515 -13.70 -8.68 -61.08
N SER A 516 -14.74 -8.99 -61.87
CA SER A 516 -15.85 -8.09 -62.22
C SER A 516 -17.14 -8.36 -61.45
N ASP A 517 -17.08 -9.12 -60.35
CA ASP A 517 -18.25 -9.54 -59.58
C ASP A 517 -18.79 -8.39 -58.70
N ALA A 518 -20.12 -8.30 -58.58
CA ALA A 518 -20.79 -7.34 -57.71
C ALA A 518 -20.47 -7.57 -56.22
N ARG A 519 -20.08 -8.79 -55.83
CA ARG A 519 -19.65 -9.15 -54.47
C ARG A 519 -18.28 -8.58 -54.07
N ARG A 520 -17.56 -7.93 -54.99
CA ARG A 520 -16.18 -7.47 -54.77
C ARG A 520 -16.01 -6.47 -53.62
N GLU A 521 -16.97 -5.57 -53.41
CA GLU A 521 -16.87 -4.61 -52.30
C GLU A 521 -17.07 -5.28 -50.94
N ALA A 522 -17.95 -6.28 -50.86
CA ALA A 522 -18.10 -7.11 -49.66
C ALA A 522 -16.87 -7.98 -49.40
N TRP A 523 -16.22 -8.49 -50.45
CA TRP A 523 -14.95 -9.21 -50.32
C TRP A 523 -13.83 -8.31 -49.76
N LYS A 524 -13.70 -7.08 -50.27
CA LYS A 524 -12.73 -6.11 -49.74
C LYS A 524 -13.00 -5.79 -48.27
N ARG A 525 -14.26 -5.56 -47.90
CA ARG A 525 -14.66 -5.33 -46.50
C ARG A 525 -14.30 -6.53 -45.62
N TRP A 526 -14.53 -7.76 -46.10
CA TRP A 526 -14.21 -8.98 -45.37
C TRP A 526 -12.71 -9.10 -45.09
N TRP A 527 -11.86 -8.82 -46.08
CA TRP A 527 -10.41 -8.81 -45.88
C TRP A 527 -9.91 -7.64 -45.03
N SER A 528 -10.52 -6.45 -45.15
CA SER A 528 -10.21 -5.34 -44.24
C SER A 528 -10.50 -5.74 -42.79
N GLY A 529 -11.66 -6.37 -42.54
CA GLY A 529 -12.00 -6.88 -41.22
C GLY A 529 -11.06 -8.01 -40.76
N PHE A 530 -10.61 -8.88 -41.69
CA PHE A 530 -9.59 -9.88 -41.41
C PHE A 530 -8.27 -9.23 -40.95
N TYR A 531 -7.81 -8.19 -41.67
CA TYR A 531 -6.59 -7.47 -41.35
C TYR A 531 -6.68 -6.85 -39.95
N ASP A 532 -7.73 -6.06 -39.70
CA ASP A 532 -7.95 -5.37 -38.43
C ASP A 532 -8.04 -6.35 -37.26
N TYR A 533 -8.67 -7.51 -37.46
CA TYR A 533 -8.79 -8.54 -36.45
C TYR A 533 -7.44 -9.20 -36.11
N ASN A 534 -6.57 -9.41 -37.10
CA ASN A 534 -5.35 -10.23 -36.95
C ASN A 534 -4.04 -9.42 -36.85
N VAL A 535 -4.06 -8.10 -37.03
CA VAL A 535 -2.85 -7.24 -37.08
C VAL A 535 -1.94 -7.34 -35.85
N PHE A 536 -2.51 -7.62 -34.68
CA PHE A 536 -1.73 -7.77 -33.43
C PHE A 536 -1.16 -9.17 -33.23
N TRP A 537 -1.71 -10.17 -33.92
CA TRP A 537 -1.34 -11.57 -33.74
C TRP A 537 -0.35 -12.02 -34.81
N TRP A 538 -0.49 -11.49 -36.02
CA TRP A 538 0.22 -11.95 -37.20
C TRP A 538 1.20 -10.89 -37.67
N GLY A 539 2.41 -11.30 -38.04
CA GLY A 539 3.39 -10.39 -38.62
C GLY A 539 2.89 -9.81 -39.95
N THR A 540 3.20 -8.55 -40.22
CA THR A 540 2.78 -7.84 -41.46
C THR A 540 3.32 -8.50 -42.74
N ALA A 541 4.36 -9.32 -42.64
CA ALA A 541 4.89 -10.12 -43.75
C ALA A 541 4.09 -11.42 -44.02
N ASN A 542 3.07 -11.75 -43.22
CA ASN A 542 2.22 -12.91 -43.46
C ASN A 542 1.44 -12.72 -44.78
N PRO A 543 1.42 -13.72 -45.69
CA PRO A 543 0.78 -13.58 -47.00
C PRO A 543 -0.68 -13.12 -46.97
N MET A 544 -1.45 -13.54 -45.96
CA MET A 544 -2.85 -13.10 -45.81
C MET A 544 -2.96 -11.67 -45.31
N MET A 545 -2.03 -11.22 -44.47
CA MET A 545 -1.96 -9.83 -44.02
C MET A 545 -1.58 -8.91 -45.19
N VAL A 546 -0.60 -9.31 -46.00
CA VAL A 546 -0.20 -8.58 -47.22
C VAL A 546 -1.37 -8.51 -48.20
N PHE A 547 -2.02 -9.64 -48.48
CA PHE A 547 -3.17 -9.68 -49.38
C PHE A 547 -4.33 -8.77 -48.92
N ALA A 548 -4.58 -8.74 -47.61
CA ALA A 548 -5.60 -7.88 -47.03
C ALA A 548 -5.23 -6.39 -47.04
N ASP A 549 -3.97 -6.05 -46.71
CA ASP A 549 -3.44 -4.68 -46.71
C ASP A 549 -3.40 -4.08 -48.12
N GLU A 550 -3.08 -4.89 -49.12
CA GLU A 550 -3.12 -4.51 -50.55
C GLU A 550 -4.57 -4.39 -51.10
N GLY A 551 -5.57 -4.35 -50.21
CA GLY A 551 -6.97 -4.11 -50.57
C GLY A 551 -7.66 -5.30 -51.21
N ALA A 552 -7.11 -6.51 -51.06
CA ALA A 552 -7.66 -7.76 -51.57
C ALA A 552 -8.04 -7.69 -53.06
N GLU A 553 -7.18 -7.09 -53.90
CA GLU A 553 -7.47 -6.86 -55.33
C GLU A 553 -7.60 -8.15 -56.17
N GLY A 554 -7.22 -9.31 -55.61
CA GLY A 554 -7.28 -10.63 -56.25
C GLY A 554 -8.63 -11.35 -56.17
N ASN A 555 -8.63 -12.63 -56.55
CA ASN A 555 -9.79 -13.53 -56.55
C ASN A 555 -9.55 -14.76 -55.65
N CYS A 556 -10.44 -15.75 -55.71
CA CYS A 556 -10.35 -16.98 -54.90
C CYS A 556 -9.09 -17.83 -55.16
N SER A 557 -8.28 -17.55 -56.19
CA SER A 557 -7.00 -18.23 -56.40
C SER A 557 -6.00 -17.99 -55.26
N PHE A 558 -6.11 -16.86 -54.55
CA PHE A 558 -5.29 -16.61 -53.37
C PHE A 558 -5.63 -17.60 -52.24
N VAL A 559 -6.92 -17.87 -52.03
CA VAL A 559 -7.38 -18.82 -50.99
C VAL A 559 -6.85 -20.23 -51.24
N SER A 560 -6.77 -20.64 -52.52
CA SER A 560 -6.20 -21.93 -52.93
C SER A 560 -4.68 -21.94 -53.12
N SER A 561 -3.99 -20.81 -52.92
CA SER A 561 -2.54 -20.72 -53.10
C SER A 561 -1.75 -21.59 -52.11
N ALA A 562 -2.33 -21.84 -50.93
CA ALA A 562 -1.81 -22.78 -49.96
C ALA A 562 -2.94 -23.42 -49.14
N ILE A 563 -2.80 -24.70 -48.81
CA ILE A 563 -3.83 -25.48 -48.08
C ILE A 563 -4.21 -24.82 -46.75
N TRP A 564 -3.22 -24.34 -45.99
CA TRP A 564 -3.44 -23.73 -44.68
C TRP A 564 -4.22 -22.41 -44.74
N ILE A 565 -4.20 -21.70 -45.88
CA ILE A 565 -4.99 -20.48 -46.08
C ILE A 565 -6.46 -20.88 -46.17
N ALA A 566 -6.80 -21.79 -47.08
CA ALA A 566 -8.16 -22.31 -47.22
C ALA A 566 -8.69 -22.91 -45.90
N GLU A 567 -7.89 -23.70 -45.20
CA GLU A 567 -8.30 -24.27 -43.89
C GLU A 567 -8.61 -23.19 -42.85
N HIS A 568 -7.94 -22.04 -42.89
CA HIS A 568 -8.15 -20.96 -41.95
C HIS A 568 -9.35 -20.08 -42.30
N VAL A 569 -9.52 -19.73 -43.58
CA VAL A 569 -10.55 -18.77 -44.00
C VAL A 569 -11.87 -19.42 -44.40
N CYS A 570 -11.89 -20.70 -44.77
CA CYS A 570 -13.10 -21.38 -45.21
C CYS A 570 -13.86 -22.07 -44.06
N ARG A 571 -13.23 -22.27 -42.89
CA ARG A 571 -13.92 -22.85 -41.73
C ARG A 571 -14.67 -21.79 -40.95
N HIS A 572 -15.90 -22.11 -40.58
CA HIS A 572 -16.65 -21.29 -39.62
C HIS A 572 -16.17 -21.58 -38.20
N ASP A 573 -15.89 -20.51 -37.48
CA ASP A 573 -15.60 -20.48 -36.04
C ASP A 573 -16.26 -19.20 -35.49
N GLU A 574 -15.63 -18.48 -34.55
CA GLU A 574 -16.03 -17.11 -34.14
C GLU A 574 -16.01 -16.04 -35.26
N ARG A 575 -15.80 -16.45 -36.52
CA ARG A 575 -15.54 -15.62 -37.70
C ARG A 575 -16.39 -16.11 -38.87
N ARG A 576 -16.72 -15.18 -39.78
CA ARG A 576 -17.44 -15.52 -41.01
C ARG A 576 -16.50 -16.13 -42.03
N PRO A 577 -16.80 -17.32 -42.58
CA PRO A 577 -15.93 -17.95 -43.56
C PRO A 577 -15.99 -17.25 -44.92
N ALA A 578 -14.93 -17.40 -45.70
CA ALA A 578 -14.82 -16.93 -47.08
C ALA A 578 -15.70 -17.74 -48.07
N SER A 579 -16.37 -18.80 -47.62
CA SER A 579 -17.21 -19.69 -48.45
C SER A 579 -18.33 -18.95 -49.18
N MET A 580 -18.79 -17.81 -48.67
CA MET A 580 -19.79 -16.97 -49.37
C MET A 580 -19.24 -16.26 -50.60
N PHE A 581 -17.93 -16.05 -50.66
CA PHE A 581 -17.24 -15.44 -51.81
C PHE A 581 -16.57 -16.49 -52.68
N CYS A 582 -16.04 -17.55 -52.08
CA CYS A 582 -15.26 -18.59 -52.72
C CYS A 582 -15.83 -19.99 -52.44
N PRO A 583 -17.11 -20.27 -52.76
CA PRO A 583 -17.76 -21.52 -52.37
C PRO A 583 -17.11 -22.76 -52.96
N VAL A 584 -16.61 -22.70 -54.20
CA VAL A 584 -15.98 -23.84 -54.88
C VAL A 584 -14.59 -24.07 -54.28
N THR A 585 -13.78 -23.02 -54.14
CA THR A 585 -12.46 -23.11 -53.51
C THR A 585 -12.55 -23.57 -52.04
N CYS A 586 -13.59 -23.15 -51.33
CA CYS A 586 -13.84 -23.58 -49.95
C CYS A 586 -14.52 -24.96 -49.82
N GLY A 587 -14.82 -25.65 -50.94
CA GLY A 587 -15.30 -27.03 -50.91
C GLY A 587 -16.81 -27.21 -50.70
N CYS A 588 -17.63 -26.18 -50.92
CA CYS A 588 -19.09 -26.27 -50.80
C CYS A 588 -19.75 -27.26 -51.77
N THR A 589 -19.07 -27.66 -52.84
CA THR A 589 -19.55 -28.66 -53.82
C THR A 589 -19.27 -30.11 -53.39
N GLY A 590 -18.57 -30.31 -52.26
CA GLY A 590 -18.19 -31.62 -51.76
C GLY A 590 -19.33 -32.34 -51.02
N PRO A 591 -19.30 -33.68 -50.91
CA PRO A 591 -20.32 -34.48 -50.21
C PRO A 591 -20.43 -34.23 -48.70
N SER A 592 -19.58 -33.36 -48.13
CA SER A 592 -19.53 -32.96 -46.72
C SER A 592 -19.98 -31.51 -46.48
N SER A 593 -20.66 -30.86 -47.44
CA SER A 593 -20.99 -29.43 -47.46
C SER A 593 -22.11 -28.98 -46.51
N SER A 594 -22.27 -29.60 -45.34
CA SER A 594 -23.28 -29.17 -44.35
C SER A 594 -22.96 -27.84 -43.65
N ASP A 595 -21.98 -27.08 -44.13
CA ASP A 595 -21.61 -25.79 -43.56
C ASP A 595 -22.72 -24.76 -43.80
N LEU A 596 -23.15 -24.12 -42.71
CA LEU A 596 -24.20 -23.10 -42.68
C LEU A 596 -23.96 -21.89 -43.60
N TRP A 597 -22.73 -21.74 -44.10
CA TRP A 597 -22.25 -20.62 -44.91
C TRP A 597 -21.96 -21.01 -46.38
N CYS A 598 -22.37 -22.19 -46.81
CA CYS A 598 -22.31 -22.56 -48.22
C CYS A 598 -23.60 -22.14 -48.95
N PRO A 599 -23.51 -21.52 -50.14
CA PRO A 599 -24.67 -21.28 -50.98
C PRO A 599 -25.44 -22.57 -51.21
N ARG A 600 -26.78 -22.53 -51.13
CA ARG A 600 -27.59 -23.75 -51.31
C ARG A 600 -27.51 -24.35 -52.71
N ALA A 601 -26.99 -23.58 -53.67
CA ALA A 601 -26.84 -24.01 -55.06
C ALA A 601 -25.68 -25.01 -55.30
N CYS A 602 -24.80 -25.27 -54.32
CA CYS A 602 -23.52 -25.97 -54.49
C CYS A 602 -23.50 -27.51 -54.52
#